data_AF-A0A4Q3DBR6-F1
#
_entry.id   AF-A0A4Q3DBR6-F1
#
_cell.length_a   1.000
_cell.length_b   1.000
_cell.length_c   1.000
_cell.angle_alpha   90.00
_cell.angle_beta   90.00
_cell.angle_gamma   90.00
#
_symmetry.space_group_name_H-M   'P 1'
#
loop_
_entity.id
_entity.type
_entity.pdbx_description
1 polymer ?
#
loop_
_entity_poly.entity_id
_entity_poly.type
_entity_poly.pdbx_seq_one_letter_code
_entity_poly.pdbx_strand_id
1 'polypeptide(L)'
;FQELATNVSHRRVASQAKRDGDTLLSKMCGVIASDEARHAKAYIDFINKIFDVDASEAMIAFEDMMRKKIVMPAHFLREMGLMMGQTYGHFTDAAQRLGIYTAIDYVDIMKQLIVEWQVESRIDLNEAGEKARDYIMKLPDRLLKIAERMKTPGLDYKFSWING
;
A
#
# COMPACT_ATOMS: atom_id res chain seq x y z
N PHE A 1 -2.18 0.64 -6.72
CA PHE A 1 -1.69 0.75 -5.32
C PHE A 1 -1.97 -0.51 -4.53
N GLN A 2 -3.24 -0.92 -4.34
CA GLN A 2 -3.60 -2.07 -3.48
C GLN A 2 -2.90 -3.37 -3.89
N GLU A 3 -2.82 -3.67 -5.18
CA GLU A 3 -2.11 -4.88 -5.66
C GLU A 3 -0.62 -4.90 -5.31
N LEU A 4 0.04 -3.75 -5.27
CA LEU A 4 1.43 -3.67 -4.82
C LEU A 4 1.53 -3.92 -3.31
N ALA A 5 0.56 -3.43 -2.53
CA ALA A 5 0.50 -3.65 -1.08
C ALA A 5 0.25 -5.12 -0.74
N THR A 6 -0.67 -5.79 -1.44
CA THR A 6 -0.95 -7.22 -1.27
C THR A 6 0.24 -8.07 -1.73
N ASN A 7 0.89 -7.72 -2.85
CA ASN A 7 2.12 -8.37 -3.29
C ASN A 7 3.23 -8.32 -2.22
N VAL A 8 3.51 -7.12 -1.67
CA VAL A 8 4.52 -6.95 -0.61
C VAL A 8 4.17 -7.81 0.60
N SER A 9 2.92 -7.74 1.06
CA SER A 9 2.42 -8.47 2.23
C SER A 9 2.57 -9.98 2.05
N HIS A 10 2.07 -10.53 0.95
CA HIS A 10 2.14 -11.97 0.68
C HIS A 10 3.57 -12.47 0.49
N ARG A 11 4.43 -11.69 -0.19
CA ARG A 11 5.85 -12.06 -0.35
C ARG A 11 6.59 -12.11 0.99
N ARG A 12 6.28 -11.20 1.93
CA ARG A 12 6.91 -11.19 3.25
C ARG A 12 6.37 -12.29 4.16
N VAL A 13 5.07 -12.57 4.13
CA VAL A 13 4.51 -13.75 4.82
C VAL A 13 5.14 -15.03 4.27
N ALA A 14 5.30 -15.15 2.94
CA ALA A 14 5.97 -16.29 2.32
C ALA A 14 7.41 -16.46 2.81
N SER A 15 8.14 -15.35 2.96
CA SER A 15 9.52 -15.36 3.45
C SER A 15 9.59 -15.76 4.92
N GLN A 16 8.66 -15.26 5.75
CA GLN A 16 8.56 -15.62 7.17
C GLN A 16 8.23 -17.11 7.34
N ALA A 17 7.20 -17.60 6.66
CA ALA A 17 6.81 -19.01 6.69
C ALA A 17 7.98 -19.94 6.33
N LYS A 18 8.78 -19.58 5.31
CA LYS A 18 9.98 -20.33 4.94
C LYS A 18 11.04 -20.33 6.05
N ARG A 19 11.27 -19.20 6.71
CA ARG A 19 12.21 -19.10 7.85
C ARG A 19 11.79 -19.96 9.02
N ASP A 20 10.48 -20.06 9.24
CA ASP A 20 9.89 -20.87 10.31
C ASP A 20 9.75 -22.37 9.93
N GLY A 21 10.24 -22.77 8.75
CA GLY A 21 10.28 -24.15 8.29
C GLY A 21 9.05 -24.61 7.50
N ASP A 22 8.01 -23.78 7.37
CA ASP A 22 6.81 -24.09 6.59
C ASP A 22 6.98 -23.72 5.11
N THR A 23 7.58 -24.64 4.38
CA THR A 23 7.82 -24.48 2.93
C THR A 23 6.53 -24.52 2.09
N LEU A 24 5.47 -25.18 2.57
CA LEU A 24 4.21 -25.28 1.84
C LEU A 24 3.45 -23.96 1.91
N LEU A 25 3.32 -23.40 3.12
CA LEU A 25 2.72 -22.07 3.31
C LEU A 25 3.51 -21.00 2.56
N SER A 26 4.84 -21.07 2.60
CA SER A 26 5.69 -20.19 1.80
C SER A 26 5.35 -20.24 0.31
N LYS A 27 5.19 -21.44 -0.24
CA LYS A 27 4.83 -21.63 -1.66
C LYS A 27 3.44 -21.07 -1.96
N MET A 28 2.44 -21.32 -1.11
CA MET A 28 1.07 -20.80 -1.30
C MET A 28 1.07 -19.27 -1.33
N CYS A 29 1.68 -18.62 -0.34
CA CYS A 29 1.79 -17.15 -0.30
C CYS A 29 2.59 -16.60 -1.49
N GLY A 30 3.63 -17.30 -1.94
CA GLY A 30 4.43 -16.91 -3.10
C GLY A 30 3.63 -16.94 -4.42
N VAL A 31 2.75 -17.94 -4.60
CA VAL A 31 1.86 -18.02 -5.77
C VAL A 31 0.90 -16.84 -5.78
N ILE A 32 0.23 -16.55 -4.65
CA ILE A 32 -0.67 -15.39 -4.54
C ILE A 32 0.08 -14.10 -4.84
N ALA A 33 1.26 -13.89 -4.26
CA ALA A 33 2.07 -12.70 -4.53
C ALA A 33 2.40 -12.56 -6.04
N SER A 34 2.68 -13.67 -6.73
CA SER A 34 2.93 -13.66 -8.18
C SER A 34 1.71 -13.22 -8.98
N ASP A 35 0.50 -13.55 -8.51
CA ASP A 35 -0.74 -13.13 -9.14
C ASP A 35 -0.96 -11.63 -8.95
N GLU A 36 -0.77 -11.13 -7.72
CA GLU A 36 -0.88 -9.70 -7.43
C GLU A 36 0.14 -8.85 -8.19
N ALA A 37 1.34 -9.38 -8.46
CA ALA A 37 2.31 -8.70 -9.31
C ALA A 37 1.81 -8.54 -10.75
N ARG A 38 1.11 -9.55 -11.29
CA ARG A 38 0.52 -9.50 -12.64
C ARG A 38 -0.66 -8.53 -12.68
N HIS A 39 -1.50 -8.53 -11.64
CA HIS A 39 -2.60 -7.57 -11.50
C HIS A 39 -2.06 -6.13 -11.42
N ALA A 40 -1.08 -5.89 -10.55
CA ALA A 40 -0.43 -4.59 -10.40
C ALA A 40 0.11 -4.08 -11.73
N LYS A 41 0.81 -4.93 -12.49
CA LYS A 41 1.35 -4.58 -13.81
C LYS A 41 0.24 -4.14 -14.77
N ALA A 42 -0.84 -4.92 -14.88
CA ALA A 42 -1.96 -4.58 -15.76
C ALA A 42 -2.60 -3.23 -15.39
N TYR A 43 -2.82 -2.96 -14.10
CA TYR A 43 -3.39 -1.69 -13.65
C TYR A 43 -2.44 -0.50 -13.83
N ILE A 44 -1.13 -0.70 -13.61
CA ILE A 44 -0.12 0.33 -13.89
C ILE A 44 -0.14 0.69 -15.37
N ASP A 45 -0.18 -0.31 -16.26
CA ASP A 45 -0.26 -0.12 -17.71
C ASP A 45 -1.53 0.64 -18.12
N PHE A 46 -2.69 0.34 -17.52
CA PHE A 46 -3.93 1.07 -17.78
C PHE A 46 -3.83 2.55 -17.39
N ILE A 47 -3.31 2.86 -16.20
CA ILE A 47 -3.13 4.26 -15.79
C ILE A 47 -2.12 4.97 -16.70
N ASN A 48 -1.05 4.29 -17.12
CA ASN A 48 -0.12 4.84 -18.10
C ASN A 48 -0.81 5.25 -19.41
N LYS A 49 -1.76 4.43 -19.89
CA LYS A 49 -2.58 4.80 -21.06
C LYS A 49 -3.49 5.99 -20.83
N ILE A 50 -3.98 6.19 -19.61
CA ILE A 50 -4.74 7.40 -19.28
C ILE A 50 -3.83 8.62 -19.27
N PHE A 51 -2.61 8.53 -18.72
CA PHE A 51 -1.64 9.63 -18.81
C PHE A 51 -1.25 10.00 -20.25
N ASP A 52 -1.23 9.04 -21.17
CA ASP A 52 -0.96 9.30 -22.59
C ASP A 52 -2.10 10.07 -23.28
N VAL A 53 -3.34 9.98 -22.75
CA VAL A 53 -4.54 10.59 -23.33
C VAL A 53 -4.90 11.91 -22.65
N ASP A 54 -4.87 11.95 -21.32
CA ASP A 54 -5.18 13.11 -20.50
C ASP A 54 -4.29 13.14 -19.25
N ALA A 55 -3.08 13.66 -19.44
CA ALA A 55 -2.10 13.75 -18.37
C ALA A 55 -2.56 14.65 -17.22
N SER A 56 -3.33 15.70 -17.50
CA SER A 56 -3.77 16.66 -16.48
C SER A 56 -4.78 16.02 -15.52
N GLU A 57 -5.83 15.39 -16.05
CA GLU A 57 -6.86 14.77 -15.21
C GLU A 57 -6.33 13.51 -14.50
N ALA A 58 -5.44 12.74 -15.13
CA ALA A 58 -4.75 11.63 -14.47
C ALA A 58 -3.93 12.11 -13.26
N MET A 59 -3.23 13.24 -13.40
CA MET A 59 -2.43 13.83 -12.32
C MET A 59 -3.32 14.30 -11.16
N ILE A 60 -4.41 15.01 -11.48
CA ILE A 60 -5.38 15.51 -10.49
C ILE A 60 -6.03 14.34 -9.74
N ALA A 61 -6.43 13.28 -10.44
CA ALA A 61 -6.98 12.08 -9.83
C ALA A 61 -5.97 11.38 -8.91
N PHE A 62 -4.70 11.31 -9.31
CA PHE A 62 -3.65 10.75 -8.46
C PHE A 62 -3.45 11.59 -7.19
N GLU A 63 -3.41 12.91 -7.31
CA GLU A 63 -3.35 13.83 -6.17
C GLU A 63 -4.54 13.63 -5.22
N ASP A 64 -5.77 13.59 -5.76
CA ASP A 64 -7.00 13.45 -4.99
C ASP A 64 -6.99 12.15 -4.16
N MET A 65 -6.61 11.03 -4.79
CA MET A 65 -6.47 9.75 -4.10
C MET A 65 -5.40 9.79 -3.01
N MET A 66 -4.27 10.47 -3.25
CA MET A 66 -3.23 10.63 -2.24
C MET A 66 -3.66 11.53 -1.07
N ARG A 67 -4.43 12.59 -1.34
CA ARG A 67 -5.00 13.47 -0.31
C ARG A 67 -6.00 12.75 0.58
N LYS A 68 -6.86 11.91 -0.02
CA LYS A 68 -7.83 11.06 0.69
C LYS A 68 -7.17 9.94 1.49
N LYS A 69 -5.89 9.66 1.21
CA LYS A 69 -5.12 8.49 1.66
C LYS A 69 -5.71 7.22 1.07
N ILE A 70 -4.85 6.29 0.65
CA ILE A 70 -5.31 5.01 0.17
C ILE A 70 -5.79 4.18 1.37
N VAL A 71 -7.12 4.10 1.51
CA VAL A 71 -7.79 3.35 2.56
C VAL A 71 -7.68 1.86 2.27
N MET A 72 -7.31 1.06 3.27
CA MET A 72 -7.28 -0.40 3.12
C MET A 72 -8.70 -0.95 2.98
N PRO A 73 -8.96 -1.90 2.07
CA PRO A 73 -10.30 -2.42 1.84
C PRO A 73 -10.97 -2.97 3.11
N ALA A 74 -10.18 -3.63 3.96
CA ALA A 74 -10.64 -4.22 5.21
C ALA A 74 -10.61 -3.27 6.43
N HIS A 75 -10.58 -1.95 6.25
CA HIS A 75 -10.50 -0.98 7.37
C HIS A 75 -11.68 -1.06 8.36
N PHE A 76 -12.77 -1.73 8.00
CA PHE A 76 -13.90 -2.01 8.88
C PHE A 76 -13.84 -3.37 9.59
N LEU A 77 -12.72 -4.09 9.50
CA LEU A 77 -12.50 -5.38 10.16
C LEU A 77 -12.81 -5.30 11.66
N ARG A 78 -13.60 -6.27 12.12
CA ARG A 78 -14.01 -6.43 13.52
C ARG A 78 -14.19 -7.89 13.86
N GLU A 79 -13.98 -8.22 15.13
CA GLU A 79 -14.41 -9.49 15.71
C GLU A 79 -15.90 -9.45 16.07
N MET A 80 -16.48 -10.63 16.27
CA MET A 80 -17.89 -10.76 16.63
C MET A 80 -18.19 -9.99 17.92
N GLY A 81 -19.22 -9.14 17.87
CA GLY A 81 -19.63 -8.32 19.01
C GLY A 81 -18.85 -7.00 19.18
N LEU A 82 -17.81 -6.74 18.38
CA LEU A 82 -17.05 -5.48 18.44
C LEU A 82 -17.61 -4.39 17.51
N MET A 83 -17.20 -3.15 17.77
CA MET A 83 -17.53 -2.03 16.89
C MET A 83 -16.79 -2.15 15.56
N MET A 84 -17.38 -1.58 14.50
CA MET A 84 -16.80 -1.57 13.16
C MET A 84 -15.39 -0.94 13.18
N GLY A 85 -14.41 -1.63 12.58
CA GLY A 85 -13.02 -1.17 12.51
C GLY A 85 -12.19 -1.32 13.79
N GLN A 86 -12.78 -1.78 14.90
CA GLN A 86 -12.07 -1.87 16.19
C GLN A 86 -10.89 -2.86 16.13
N THR A 87 -11.06 -4.00 15.46
CA THR A 87 -9.99 -5.00 15.31
C THR A 87 -8.95 -4.58 14.26
N TYR A 88 -9.34 -3.75 13.29
CA TYR A 88 -8.45 -3.35 12.20
C TYR A 88 -7.17 -2.68 12.71
N GLY A 89 -7.26 -1.75 13.68
CA GLY A 89 -6.08 -1.07 14.24
C GLY A 89 -5.08 -2.05 14.86
N HIS A 90 -5.58 -3.01 15.66
CA HIS A 90 -4.75 -4.05 16.26
C HIS A 90 -4.10 -4.96 15.23
N PHE A 91 -4.85 -5.36 14.19
CA PHE A 91 -4.32 -6.14 13.07
C PHE A 91 -3.19 -5.40 12.35
N THR A 92 -3.38 -4.12 12.03
CA THR A 92 -2.35 -3.33 11.34
C THR A 92 -1.11 -3.12 12.20
N ASP A 93 -1.27 -2.94 13.52
CA ASP A 93 -0.15 -2.83 14.45
C ASP A 93 0.68 -4.13 14.48
N ALA A 94 0.02 -5.29 14.48
CA ALA A 94 0.70 -6.59 14.42
C ALA A 94 1.47 -6.77 13.10
N ALA A 95 0.85 -6.44 11.96
CA ALA A 95 1.49 -6.50 10.65
C ALA A 95 2.71 -5.56 10.55
N GLN A 96 2.61 -4.36 11.11
CA GLN A 96 3.69 -3.38 11.20
C GLN A 96 4.85 -3.92 12.06
N ARG A 97 4.58 -4.46 13.26
CA ARG A 97 5.61 -5.03 14.16
C ARG A 97 6.35 -6.21 13.52
N LEU A 98 5.63 -7.07 12.81
CA LEU A 98 6.20 -8.21 12.10
C LEU A 98 6.89 -7.82 10.78
N GLY A 99 6.82 -6.55 10.39
CA GLY A 99 7.37 -6.05 9.14
C GLY A 99 6.67 -6.57 7.89
N ILE A 100 5.46 -7.13 8.01
CA ILE A 100 4.72 -7.70 6.87
C ILE A 100 4.26 -6.61 5.92
N TYR A 101 3.63 -5.57 6.46
CA TYR A 101 3.29 -4.36 5.72
C TYR A 101 3.39 -3.18 6.65
N THR A 102 4.16 -2.18 6.23
CA THR A 102 4.51 -1.04 7.05
C THR A 102 4.16 0.28 6.39
N ALA A 103 4.18 1.35 7.17
CA ALA A 103 4.06 2.69 6.60
C ALA A 103 5.21 3.08 5.65
N ILE A 104 6.39 2.46 5.78
CA ILE A 104 7.48 2.64 4.81
C ILE A 104 7.08 2.02 3.47
N ASP A 105 6.43 0.86 3.48
CA ASP A 105 5.95 0.21 2.26
C ASP A 105 4.92 1.06 1.52
N TYR A 106 4.04 1.76 2.25
CA TYR A 106 3.12 2.71 1.64
C TYR A 106 3.89 3.79 0.85
N VAL A 107 4.97 4.33 1.42
CA VAL A 107 5.81 5.35 0.78
C VAL A 107 6.55 4.76 -0.42
N ASP A 108 7.10 3.57 -0.29
CA ASP A 108 7.84 2.90 -1.36
C ASP A 108 6.93 2.57 -2.56
N ILE A 109 5.70 2.12 -2.30
CA ILE A 109 4.69 1.91 -3.35
C ILE A 109 4.38 3.24 -4.05
N MET A 110 4.23 4.34 -3.30
CA MET A 110 4.01 5.65 -3.90
C MET A 110 5.19 6.08 -4.80
N LYS A 111 6.43 5.91 -4.33
CA LYS A 111 7.64 6.20 -5.11
C LYS A 111 7.71 5.33 -6.37
N GLN A 112 7.38 4.05 -6.27
CA GLN A 112 7.32 3.15 -7.41
C GLN A 112 6.32 3.66 -8.45
N LEU A 113 5.08 4.00 -8.04
CA LEU A 113 4.06 4.50 -8.97
C LEU A 113 4.45 5.83 -9.62
N ILE A 114 5.13 6.73 -8.88
CA ILE A 114 5.67 7.97 -9.45
C ILE A 114 6.65 7.69 -10.59
N VAL A 115 7.53 6.70 -10.42
CA VAL A 115 8.51 6.30 -11.43
C VAL A 115 7.84 5.58 -12.61
N GLU A 116 6.98 4.60 -12.33
CA GLU A 116 6.29 3.79 -13.35
C GLU A 116 5.39 4.63 -14.26
N TRP A 117 4.79 5.70 -13.71
CA TRP A 117 3.96 6.64 -14.46
C TRP A 117 4.71 7.85 -14.99
N GLN A 118 6.02 7.94 -14.73
CA GLN A 118 6.90 9.01 -15.17
C GLN A 118 6.38 10.41 -14.78
N VAL A 119 5.83 10.53 -13.58
CA VAL A 119 5.07 11.71 -13.11
C VAL A 119 5.88 13.00 -13.25
N GLU A 120 7.18 12.96 -12.97
CA GLU A 120 8.07 14.12 -13.06
C GLU A 120 8.20 14.65 -14.50
N SER A 121 8.30 13.75 -15.47
CA SER A 121 8.57 14.10 -16.87
C SER A 121 7.31 14.24 -17.73
N ARG A 122 6.10 14.09 -17.17
CA ARG A 122 4.86 14.38 -17.90
C ARG A 122 4.81 15.88 -18.22
N ILE A 123 4.55 16.20 -19.48
CA ILE A 123 4.49 17.57 -20.02
C ILE A 123 3.05 17.93 -20.41
N ASP A 124 2.85 19.15 -20.90
CA ASP A 124 1.57 19.67 -21.39
C ASP A 124 0.42 19.59 -20.36
N LEU A 125 0.78 19.76 -19.08
CA LEU A 125 -0.17 19.83 -17.98
C LEU A 125 -0.82 21.21 -17.92
N ASN A 126 -2.12 21.25 -17.61
CA ASN A 126 -2.77 22.50 -17.22
C ASN A 126 -2.32 22.94 -15.81
N GLU A 127 -2.73 24.13 -15.37
CA GLU A 127 -2.33 24.69 -14.07
C GLU A 127 -2.68 23.77 -12.88
N ALA A 128 -3.82 23.09 -12.93
CA ALA A 128 -4.23 22.16 -11.87
C ALA A 128 -3.37 20.88 -11.88
N GLY A 129 -3.07 20.33 -13.05
CA GLY A 129 -2.16 19.20 -13.23
C GLY A 129 -0.74 19.51 -12.75
N GLU A 130 -0.24 20.72 -13.04
CA GLU A 130 1.05 21.20 -12.54
C GLU A 130 1.11 21.23 -11.00
N LYS A 131 0.09 21.80 -10.36
CA LYS A 131 -0.04 21.81 -8.89
C LYS A 131 -0.15 20.41 -8.31
N ALA A 132 -0.87 19.51 -8.98
CA ALA A 132 -1.01 18.12 -8.59
C ALA A 132 0.34 17.39 -8.64
N ARG A 133 1.11 17.56 -9.72
CA ARG A 133 2.47 17.02 -9.86
C ARG A 133 3.37 17.48 -8.72
N ASP A 134 3.40 18.78 -8.44
CA ASP A 134 4.18 19.36 -7.36
C ASP A 134 3.84 18.76 -5.99
N TYR A 135 2.55 18.54 -5.72
CA TYR A 135 2.09 17.90 -4.50
C TYR A 135 2.55 16.44 -4.43
N ILE A 136 2.33 15.66 -5.49
CA ILE A 136 2.66 14.24 -5.56
C ILE A 136 4.17 14.03 -5.40
N MET A 137 5.01 14.81 -6.08
CA MET A 137 6.47 14.66 -6.02
C MET A 137 7.05 14.94 -4.64
N LYS A 138 6.43 15.84 -3.86
CA LYS A 138 6.87 16.18 -2.49
C LYS A 138 6.30 15.25 -1.42
N LEU A 139 5.23 14.51 -1.72
CA LEU A 139 4.49 13.74 -0.71
C LEU A 139 5.28 12.55 -0.14
N PRO A 140 6.04 11.75 -0.91
CA PRO A 140 6.81 10.62 -0.38
C PRO A 140 7.76 11.03 0.76
N ASP A 141 8.51 12.12 0.59
CA ASP A 141 9.44 12.61 1.61
C ASP A 141 8.71 13.10 2.86
N ARG A 142 7.54 13.71 2.69
CA ARG A 142 6.69 14.13 3.81
C ARG A 142 6.18 12.91 4.59
N LEU A 143 5.71 11.89 3.89
CA LEU A 143 5.18 10.67 4.50
C LEU A 143 6.30 9.84 5.14
N LEU A 144 7.50 9.80 4.56
CA LEU A 144 8.66 9.11 5.12
C LEU A 144 9.04 9.70 6.49
N LYS A 145 9.14 11.03 6.59
CA LYS A 145 9.40 11.73 7.87
C LYS A 145 8.35 11.43 8.93
N ILE A 146 7.09 11.22 8.53
CA ILE A 146 6.02 10.83 9.44
C ILE A 146 6.22 9.36 9.86
N ALA A 147 6.47 8.47 8.90
CA ALA A 147 6.65 7.05 9.12
C ALA A 147 7.81 6.75 10.09
N GLU A 148 8.95 7.42 9.93
CA GLU A 148 10.13 7.29 10.81
C GLU A 148 9.85 7.70 12.26
N ARG A 149 8.88 8.58 12.49
CA ARG A 149 8.50 9.04 13.83
C ARG A 149 7.41 8.19 14.47
N MET A 150 6.77 7.30 13.70
CA MET A 150 5.71 6.46 14.25
C MET A 150 6.29 5.39 15.16
N LYS A 151 5.86 5.42 16.42
CA LYS A 151 6.11 4.33 17.36
C LYS A 151 5.02 3.31 17.16
N THR A 152 5.39 2.09 16.78
CA THR A 152 4.44 0.98 16.75
C THR A 152 4.15 0.58 18.20
N PRO A 153 2.90 0.63 18.67
CA PRO A 153 2.59 0.26 20.05
C PRO A 153 3.02 -1.18 20.34
N GLY A 154 3.62 -1.42 21.50
CA GLY A 154 3.90 -2.76 22.02
C GLY A 154 2.67 -3.39 22.68
N LEU A 155 1.49 -3.24 22.07
CA LEU A 155 0.23 -3.72 22.63
C LEU A 155 0.05 -5.23 22.38
N ASP A 156 -0.06 -5.98 23.47
CA ASP A 156 -0.56 -7.36 23.47
C ASP A 156 -2.09 -7.34 23.35
N TYR A 157 -2.57 -7.19 22.12
CA TYR A 157 -3.98 -7.45 21.81
C TYR A 157 -4.19 -8.96 21.63
N LYS A 158 -5.16 -9.51 22.34
CA LYS A 158 -5.57 -10.91 22.24
C LYS A 158 -6.66 -11.01 21.17
N PHE A 159 -6.35 -11.71 20.07
CA PHE A 159 -7.28 -11.92 18.97
C PHE A 159 -8.05 -13.23 19.16
N SER A 160 -9.37 -13.16 19.09
CA SER A 160 -10.28 -14.32 19.11
C SER A 160 -10.01 -15.32 17.98
N TRP A 161 -9.27 -14.90 16.94
CA TRP A 161 -8.82 -15.75 15.84
C TRP A 161 -7.84 -16.85 16.27
N ILE A 162 -7.12 -16.68 17.39
CA ILE A 162 -6.04 -17.56 17.84
C ILE A 162 -6.14 -17.91 19.33
N ASN A 163 -7.29 -18.49 19.72
CA ASN A 163 -7.58 -18.95 21.09
C ASN A 163 -7.69 -17.84 22.16
N GLY A 164 -8.20 -16.65 21.82
CA GLY A 164 -8.67 -15.67 22.80
C GLY A 164 -8.74 -14.25 22.30
#